data_AF-F8NLE2-F1
#
_entry.id   AF-F8NLE2-F1
#
_cell.length_a   1.000
_cell.length_b   1.000
_cell.length_c   1.000
_cell.angle_alpha   90.00
_cell.angle_beta   90.00
_cell.angle_gamma   90.00
#
_symmetry.space_group_name_H-M   'P 1'
#
loop_
_entity.id
_entity.type
_entity.pdbx_description
1 polymer ?
#
loop_
_entity_poly.entity_id
_entity_poly.type
_entity_poly.pdbx_seq_one_letter_code
_entity_poly.pdbx_strand_id
1 'polypeptide(L)'
;MVFLGRRSLTKAAIARTKLSYKRITLTRFTLGFFLIALANCIVQTAIQSTTLIVGSQGAALVSAILDLVPVERGFTTIHAGTLQICDNIPGQANTTCSTLSEAVSHDRDSEQNDTQLDLVQREVNRFNYLRPRGFSMQPIENSSGQVQGVNVTDPEFKLSTVTLSLKCVQSLPWLETFLADMEGEDIVVIVFQSWLFFLSTAAIITESIPHLIAVLVSHVLNTAWAGYKVYDSINTQAIYESVIMGGACNNTNVMGNWWETRVKNAIPIIIINVIFLICVAYLVFKLSKAYSQQVFGSVGASSHINGLYKLALWLYACLHLASFFTAASSALWLNRVRTGFVPTSFNGKIYEITFIVAIVLLFPWFIMGVVSVRREHRPMFFVFSLFGIALIVIYSGLFGSALFRFEYTNWAFFAATTTTSYVLLIVSCALALACRLQFGKGLAHFLWVERMLENSGFTPAAFTTDPDHNPTRFSVILDEKPTISPYASEYSVDSKGGQNLQTKPSLVPFSGTTGGSAAVSCTPPPFMEATAKEAEIAGRSKSFAERLGSRLPHILPLIRSVSPMSDISTPHSNV
;
A
#
# COMPACT_ATOMS: atom_id res chain seq x y z
N MET A 1 15.74 30.56 -9.82
CA MET A 1 16.34 29.62 -8.84
C MET A 1 15.90 28.15 -9.03
N VAL A 2 14.69 27.82 -9.51
CA VAL A 2 14.23 26.41 -9.70
C VAL A 2 15.05 25.59 -10.74
N PHE A 3 15.65 26.24 -11.74
CA PHE A 3 16.42 25.55 -12.78
C PHE A 3 17.85 25.12 -12.37
N LEU A 4 18.46 25.78 -11.38
CA LEU A 4 19.79 25.41 -10.86
C LEU A 4 19.70 24.19 -9.91
N GLY A 5 18.57 24.00 -9.23
CA GLY A 5 18.28 22.82 -8.40
C GLY A 5 18.23 21.51 -9.20
N ARG A 6 17.68 21.52 -10.42
CA ARG A 6 17.53 20.31 -11.25
C ARG A 6 18.85 19.65 -11.65
N ARG A 7 19.92 20.42 -11.93
CA ARG A 7 21.23 19.86 -12.32
C ARG A 7 22.00 19.26 -11.13
N SER A 8 21.82 19.81 -9.93
CA SER A 8 22.37 19.22 -8.69
C SER A 8 21.67 17.90 -8.35
N LEU A 9 20.34 17.83 -8.55
CA LEU A 9 19.53 16.66 -8.24
C LEU A 9 19.83 15.46 -9.14
N THR A 10 20.08 15.67 -10.45
CA THR A 10 20.43 14.56 -11.35
C THR A 10 21.80 13.98 -11.01
N LYS A 11 22.80 14.81 -10.69
CA LYS A 11 24.13 14.34 -10.26
C LYS A 11 24.06 13.54 -8.96
N ALA A 12 23.30 14.04 -7.97
CA ALA A 12 23.10 13.33 -6.70
C ALA A 12 22.34 12.00 -6.90
N ALA A 13 21.34 11.97 -7.79
CA ALA A 13 20.62 10.75 -8.12
C ALA A 13 21.55 9.73 -8.82
N ILE A 14 22.36 10.17 -9.79
CA ILE A 14 23.32 9.29 -10.49
C ILE A 14 24.38 8.73 -9.55
N ALA A 15 24.90 9.55 -8.62
CA ALA A 15 25.85 9.07 -7.62
C ALA A 15 25.21 8.02 -6.70
N ARG A 16 23.97 8.26 -6.25
CA ARG A 16 23.20 7.32 -5.42
C ARG A 16 22.85 6.03 -6.16
N THR A 17 22.52 6.09 -7.45
CA THR A 17 22.23 4.89 -8.23
C THR A 17 23.47 4.04 -8.44
N LYS A 18 24.64 4.64 -8.71
CA LYS A 18 25.92 3.91 -8.77
C LYS A 18 26.25 3.21 -7.45
N LEU A 19 26.03 3.89 -6.33
CA LEU A 19 26.27 3.34 -4.99
C LEU A 19 25.28 2.21 -4.66
N SER A 20 24.00 2.41 -5.01
CA SER A 20 22.96 1.39 -4.88
C SER A 20 23.26 0.15 -5.73
N TYR A 21 23.72 0.33 -6.97
CA TYR A 21 24.11 -0.77 -7.85
C TYR A 21 25.23 -1.61 -7.22
N LYS A 22 26.29 -0.96 -6.72
CA LYS A 22 27.41 -1.64 -6.07
C LYS A 22 26.97 -2.45 -4.84
N ARG A 23 25.99 -1.95 -4.07
CA ARG A 23 25.40 -2.68 -2.93
C ARG A 23 24.55 -3.87 -3.36
N ILE A 24 23.71 -3.70 -4.38
CA ILE A 24 22.85 -4.80 -4.88
C ILE A 24 23.71 -5.97 -5.37
N THR A 25 24.80 -5.67 -6.08
CA THR A 25 25.74 -6.69 -6.59
C THR A 25 26.75 -7.19 -5.55
N LEU A 26 26.70 -6.70 -4.30
CA LEU A 26 27.72 -7.02 -3.29
C LEU A 26 27.70 -8.51 -2.91
N THR A 27 26.51 -9.11 -2.83
CA THR A 27 26.37 -10.53 -2.47
C THR A 27 25.43 -11.26 -3.43
N ARG A 28 25.68 -12.56 -3.62
CA ARG A 28 24.79 -13.41 -4.43
C ARG A 28 23.37 -13.47 -3.84
N PHE A 29 23.22 -13.34 -2.52
CA PHE A 29 21.93 -13.36 -1.84
C PHE A 29 21.13 -12.07 -2.04
N THR A 30 21.77 -10.89 -1.99
CA THR A 30 21.09 -9.61 -2.25
C THR A 30 20.61 -9.52 -3.70
N LEU A 31 21.44 -9.97 -4.65
CA LEU A 31 21.05 -10.06 -6.05
C LEU A 31 19.88 -11.04 -6.24
N GLY A 32 19.96 -12.23 -5.65
CA GLY A 32 18.90 -13.24 -5.71
C GLY A 32 17.57 -12.72 -5.15
N PHE A 33 17.61 -12.04 -3.99
CA PHE A 33 16.42 -11.43 -3.38
C PHE A 33 15.81 -10.35 -4.26
N PHE A 34 16.63 -9.48 -4.85
CA PHE A 34 16.14 -8.45 -5.79
C PHE A 34 15.47 -9.07 -7.03
N LEU A 35 16.11 -10.08 -7.64
CA LEU A 35 15.56 -10.75 -8.82
C LEU A 35 14.27 -11.49 -8.52
N ILE A 36 14.18 -12.16 -7.37
CA ILE A 36 12.95 -12.83 -6.92
C ILE A 36 11.83 -11.82 -6.65
N ALA A 37 12.13 -10.70 -5.99
CA ALA A 37 11.15 -9.65 -5.75
C ALA A 37 10.64 -9.02 -7.07
N LEU A 38 11.54 -8.79 -8.04
CA LEU A 38 11.19 -8.29 -9.36
C LEU A 38 10.33 -9.29 -10.13
N ALA A 39 10.73 -10.57 -10.15
CA ALA A 39 9.98 -11.64 -10.81
C ALA A 39 8.59 -11.79 -10.21
N ASN A 40 8.47 -11.81 -8.86
CA ASN A 40 7.19 -11.84 -8.17
C ASN A 40 6.31 -10.66 -8.58
N CYS A 41 6.84 -9.44 -8.57
CA CYS A 41 6.10 -8.24 -8.95
C CYS A 41 5.54 -8.34 -10.37
N ILE A 42 6.35 -8.77 -11.35
CA ILE A 42 5.93 -8.89 -12.75
C ILE A 42 4.87 -9.98 -12.92
N VAL A 43 5.12 -11.18 -12.38
CA VAL A 43 4.22 -12.32 -12.50
C VAL A 43 2.88 -12.05 -11.82
N GLN A 44 2.90 -11.54 -10.57
CA GLN A 44 1.68 -11.23 -9.83
C GLN A 44 0.88 -10.11 -10.49
N THR A 45 1.54 -9.04 -10.95
CA THR A 45 0.85 -7.95 -11.66
C THR A 45 0.19 -8.46 -12.94
N ALA A 46 0.86 -9.33 -13.70
CA ALA A 46 0.31 -9.90 -14.92
C ALA A 46 -0.96 -10.73 -14.66
N ILE A 47 -0.92 -11.66 -13.69
CA ILE A 47 -2.05 -12.54 -13.38
C ILE A 47 -3.21 -11.77 -12.72
N GLN A 48 -2.91 -10.77 -11.88
CA GLN A 48 -3.95 -9.92 -11.30
C GLN A 48 -4.58 -9.01 -12.37
N SER A 49 -3.80 -8.55 -13.34
CA SER A 49 -4.34 -7.77 -14.47
C SER A 49 -5.29 -8.60 -15.33
N THR A 50 -5.02 -9.88 -15.56
CA THR A 50 -5.97 -10.74 -16.30
C THR A 50 -7.26 -10.96 -15.50
N THR A 51 -7.16 -11.14 -14.18
CA THR A 51 -8.32 -11.25 -13.28
C THR A 51 -9.16 -9.97 -13.27
N LEU A 52 -8.50 -8.81 -13.24
CA LEU A 52 -9.14 -7.49 -13.34
C LEU A 52 -9.89 -7.33 -14.66
N ILE A 53 -9.28 -7.72 -15.79
CA ILE A 53 -9.93 -7.65 -17.11
C ILE A 53 -11.19 -8.52 -17.12
N VAL A 54 -11.12 -9.76 -16.66
CA VAL A 54 -12.29 -10.66 -16.58
C VAL A 54 -13.37 -10.07 -15.66
N GLY A 55 -12.98 -9.48 -14.52
CA GLY A 55 -13.90 -8.77 -13.62
C GLY A 55 -14.62 -7.61 -14.30
N SER A 56 -13.86 -6.73 -14.96
CA SER A 56 -14.41 -5.55 -15.66
C SER A 56 -15.37 -5.91 -16.80
N GLN A 57 -15.15 -7.05 -17.48
CA GLN A 57 -16.06 -7.54 -18.51
C GLN A 57 -17.39 -8.01 -17.92
N GLY A 58 -17.34 -8.72 -16.79
CA GLY A 58 -18.55 -9.11 -16.05
C GLY A 58 -19.33 -7.87 -15.59
N ALA A 59 -18.64 -6.88 -15.02
CA ALA A 59 -19.24 -5.62 -14.58
C ALA A 59 -19.92 -4.87 -15.74
N ALA A 60 -19.21 -4.75 -16.88
CA ALA A 60 -19.74 -4.09 -18.07
C ALA A 60 -20.96 -4.81 -18.66
N LEU A 61 -20.97 -6.16 -18.65
CA LEU A 61 -22.12 -6.95 -19.10
C LEU A 61 -23.35 -6.68 -18.23
N VAL A 62 -23.19 -6.76 -16.91
CA VAL A 62 -24.29 -6.56 -15.96
C VAL A 62 -24.82 -5.12 -16.02
N SER A 63 -23.91 -4.13 -16.07
CA SER A 63 -24.28 -2.72 -16.20
C SER A 63 -25.05 -2.44 -17.50
N ALA A 64 -24.63 -3.03 -18.63
CA ALA A 64 -25.34 -2.89 -19.89
C ALA A 64 -26.76 -3.48 -19.87
N ILE A 65 -26.99 -4.58 -19.13
CA ILE A 65 -28.33 -5.15 -18.95
C ILE A 65 -29.19 -4.22 -18.07
N LEU A 66 -28.61 -3.69 -16.99
CA LEU A 66 -29.30 -2.79 -16.06
C LEU A 66 -29.66 -1.44 -16.69
N ASP A 67 -28.90 -0.94 -17.65
CA ASP A 67 -29.20 0.33 -18.33
C ASP A 67 -30.37 0.23 -19.33
N LEU A 68 -30.77 -0.99 -19.72
CA LEU A 68 -31.89 -1.22 -20.65
C LEU A 68 -33.26 -1.27 -19.96
N VAL A 69 -33.28 -1.45 -18.64
CA VAL A 69 -34.50 -1.59 -17.87
C VAL A 69 -34.49 -0.55 -16.75
N PRO A 70 -35.57 0.23 -16.56
CA PRO A 70 -35.68 1.13 -15.41
C PRO A 70 -35.86 0.30 -14.13
N VAL A 71 -34.74 -0.16 -13.57
CA VAL A 71 -34.70 -0.88 -12.30
C VAL A 71 -34.50 0.12 -11.17
N GLU A 72 -35.34 0.03 -10.14
CA GLU A 72 -35.10 0.76 -8.90
C GLU A 72 -33.77 0.31 -8.28
N ARG A 73 -32.80 1.23 -8.19
CA ARG A 73 -31.52 0.96 -7.54
C ARG A 73 -31.70 1.17 -6.04
N GLY A 74 -31.29 0.18 -5.25
CA GLY A 74 -31.39 0.21 -3.79
C GLY A 74 -30.28 -0.62 -3.15
N PHE A 75 -30.25 -0.66 -1.82
CA PHE A 75 -29.31 -1.51 -1.09
C PHE A 75 -29.75 -2.96 -1.21
N THR A 76 -29.01 -3.74 -1.96
CA THR A 76 -29.23 -5.18 -2.05
C THR A 76 -28.52 -5.89 -0.91
N THR A 77 -29.23 -6.72 -0.17
CA THR A 77 -28.65 -7.56 0.89
C THR A 77 -29.25 -8.96 0.83
N ILE A 78 -28.46 -9.95 1.23
CA ILE A 78 -28.90 -11.34 1.31
C ILE A 78 -29.09 -11.64 2.79
N HIS A 79 -30.35 -11.78 3.20
CA HIS A 79 -30.71 -12.08 4.58
C HIS A 79 -31.47 -13.40 4.64
N ALA A 80 -30.94 -14.35 5.41
CA ALA A 80 -31.52 -15.69 5.58
C ALA A 80 -31.81 -16.42 4.24
N GLY A 81 -30.92 -16.28 3.26
CA GLY A 81 -31.08 -16.88 1.93
C GLY A 81 -32.10 -16.17 1.03
N THR A 82 -32.69 -15.05 1.47
CA THR A 82 -33.57 -14.22 0.63
C THR A 82 -32.81 -12.99 0.13
N LEU A 83 -32.92 -12.70 -1.16
CA LEU A 83 -32.41 -11.45 -1.73
C LEU A 83 -33.44 -10.36 -1.50
N GLN A 84 -33.04 -9.33 -0.76
CA GLN A 84 -33.88 -8.18 -0.45
C GLN A 84 -33.27 -6.93 -1.07
N ILE A 85 -34.12 -6.05 -1.58
CA ILE A 85 -33.74 -4.70 -1.99
C ILE A 85 -34.37 -3.71 -1.02
N CYS A 86 -33.53 -2.84 -0.46
CA CYS A 86 -33.94 -1.85 0.51
C CYS A 86 -33.82 -0.44 -0.08
N ASP A 87 -34.80 0.41 0.22
CA ASP A 87 -34.82 1.84 -0.16
C ASP A 87 -33.69 2.64 0.51
N ASN A 88 -33.23 2.18 1.67
CA ASN A 88 -32.21 2.79 2.50
C ASN A 88 -31.32 1.73 3.18
N ILE A 89 -30.39 2.15 4.03
CA ILE A 89 -29.42 1.27 4.69
C ILE A 89 -30.17 0.21 5.52
N PRO A 90 -29.94 -1.09 5.29
CA PRO A 90 -30.59 -2.17 6.03
C PRO A 90 -30.38 -2.03 7.55
N GLY A 91 -31.46 -2.22 8.31
CA GLY A 91 -31.46 -2.11 9.78
C GLY A 91 -31.59 -0.70 10.35
N GLN A 92 -31.74 0.34 9.52
CA GLN A 92 -32.12 1.68 9.98
C GLN A 92 -33.64 1.82 10.15
N ALA A 93 -34.07 2.76 11.00
CA ALA A 93 -35.49 3.11 11.11
C ALA A 93 -36.00 3.69 9.78
N ASN A 94 -37.23 3.34 9.42
CA ASN A 94 -37.87 3.72 8.15
C ASN A 94 -37.24 3.14 6.88
N THR A 95 -36.37 2.13 7.00
CA THR A 95 -35.92 1.36 5.84
C THR A 95 -36.97 0.29 5.51
N THR A 96 -37.50 0.33 4.29
CA THR A 96 -38.37 -0.72 3.77
C THR A 96 -37.59 -1.62 2.82
N CYS A 97 -37.56 -2.91 3.12
CA CYS A 97 -36.90 -3.91 2.29
C CYS A 97 -37.95 -4.79 1.64
N SER A 98 -37.93 -4.89 0.32
CA SER A 98 -38.80 -5.80 -0.43
C SER A 98 -38.02 -7.06 -0.81
N THR A 99 -38.65 -8.22 -0.61
CA THR A 99 -38.06 -9.50 -1.00
C THR A 99 -38.20 -9.68 -2.50
N LEU A 100 -37.08 -9.80 -3.21
CA LEU A 100 -37.04 -10.06 -4.66
C LEU A 100 -37.10 -11.55 -4.97
N SER A 101 -36.39 -12.36 -4.18
CA SER A 101 -36.28 -13.80 -4.39
C SER A 101 -35.96 -14.56 -3.12
N GLU A 102 -36.46 -15.77 -3.02
CA GLU A 102 -36.17 -16.74 -1.96
C GLU A 102 -35.22 -17.80 -2.53
N ALA A 103 -34.21 -18.22 -1.75
CA ALA A 103 -33.34 -19.32 -2.14
C ALA A 103 -34.18 -20.58 -2.36
N VAL A 104 -33.97 -21.23 -3.50
CA VAL A 104 -34.53 -22.54 -3.74
C VAL A 104 -33.75 -23.53 -2.89
N SER A 105 -34.39 -24.09 -1.86
CA SER A 105 -33.82 -25.21 -1.11
C SER A 105 -33.73 -26.40 -2.06
N HIS A 106 -32.52 -26.68 -2.54
CA HIS A 106 -32.23 -27.93 -3.23
C HIS A 106 -32.37 -29.07 -2.21
N ASP A 107 -33.58 -29.64 -2.11
CA ASP A 107 -33.76 -30.95 -1.50
C ASP A 107 -32.88 -31.93 -2.28
N ARG A 108 -31.82 -32.41 -1.62
CA ARG A 108 -30.73 -33.22 -2.19
C ARG A 108 -31.16 -34.61 -2.68
N ASP A 109 -32.46 -34.89 -2.79
CA ASP A 109 -32.99 -36.23 -3.05
C ASP A 109 -33.14 -36.59 -4.53
N SER A 110 -32.73 -35.71 -5.47
CA SER A 110 -32.72 -36.04 -6.90
C SER A 110 -31.31 -36.33 -7.42
N GLU A 111 -30.84 -37.53 -7.11
CA GLU A 111 -29.69 -38.20 -7.75
C GLU A 111 -30.13 -38.69 -9.15
N GLN A 112 -30.07 -37.84 -10.17
CA GLN A 112 -30.52 -38.20 -11.53
C GLN A 112 -29.46 -37.91 -12.61
N ASN A 113 -28.75 -38.98 -13.01
CA ASN A 113 -28.04 -39.22 -14.28
C ASN A 113 -27.25 -38.05 -14.93
N ASP A 114 -26.08 -37.74 -14.37
CA ASP A 114 -25.15 -36.68 -14.80
C ASP A 114 -24.21 -37.05 -15.98
N THR A 115 -24.38 -38.19 -16.63
CA THR A 115 -23.36 -38.71 -17.58
C THR A 115 -23.37 -38.08 -18.98
N GLN A 116 -24.34 -37.22 -19.33
CA GLN A 116 -24.40 -36.59 -20.67
C GLN A 116 -23.95 -35.12 -20.74
N LEU A 117 -23.79 -34.42 -19.61
CA LEU A 117 -23.44 -32.99 -19.59
C LEU A 117 -21.93 -32.73 -19.77
N ASP A 118 -21.10 -33.76 -19.58
CA ASP A 118 -19.64 -33.61 -19.48
C ASP A 118 -18.93 -33.47 -20.85
N LEU A 119 -19.58 -33.89 -21.95
CA LEU A 119 -19.02 -33.79 -23.30
C LEU A 119 -19.30 -32.44 -23.97
N VAL A 120 -20.41 -31.76 -23.63
CA VAL A 120 -20.72 -30.41 -24.15
C VAL A 120 -19.89 -29.34 -23.42
N GLN A 121 -19.63 -29.52 -22.12
CA GLN A 121 -18.80 -28.61 -21.33
C GLN A 121 -17.33 -28.54 -21.82
N ARG A 122 -16.85 -29.61 -22.50
CA ARG A 122 -15.47 -29.68 -23.01
C ARG A 122 -15.19 -28.82 -24.24
N GLU A 123 -16.18 -28.54 -25.09
CA GLU A 123 -15.98 -27.66 -26.25
C GLU A 123 -16.15 -26.16 -25.93
N VAL A 124 -17.00 -25.81 -24.96
CA VAL A 124 -17.19 -24.41 -24.51
C VAL A 124 -15.92 -23.84 -23.86
N ASN A 125 -15.10 -24.69 -23.24
CA ASN A 125 -13.87 -24.30 -22.55
C ASN A 125 -12.73 -23.78 -23.44
N ARG A 126 -12.87 -23.82 -24.77
CA ARG A 126 -11.84 -23.33 -25.71
C ARG A 126 -12.00 -21.87 -26.15
N PHE A 127 -13.13 -21.21 -25.87
CA PHE A 127 -13.52 -19.96 -26.54
C PHE A 127 -13.46 -18.67 -25.69
N ASN A 128 -12.99 -18.71 -24.45
CA ASN A 128 -13.09 -17.61 -23.46
C ASN A 128 -12.04 -16.46 -23.53
N TYR A 129 -11.51 -16.11 -24.70
CA TYR A 129 -10.52 -15.01 -24.78
C TYR A 129 -10.92 -13.86 -25.69
N LEU A 130 -12.14 -13.84 -26.21
CA LEU A 130 -12.58 -12.80 -27.14
C LEU A 130 -13.44 -11.73 -26.46
N ARG A 131 -13.00 -10.50 -26.76
CA ARG A 131 -13.51 -9.18 -26.38
C ARG A 131 -15.04 -9.10 -26.47
N PRO A 132 -15.74 -8.38 -25.57
CA PRO A 132 -17.20 -8.19 -25.60
C PRO A 132 -17.66 -7.29 -26.77
N ARG A 133 -17.40 -7.71 -28.01
CA ARG A 133 -17.95 -7.12 -29.22
C ARG A 133 -18.96 -8.11 -29.79
N GLY A 134 -20.20 -8.03 -29.32
CA GLY A 134 -21.23 -8.86 -29.92
C GLY A 134 -22.60 -8.79 -29.28
N PHE A 135 -22.71 -8.67 -27.96
CA PHE A 135 -24.01 -8.81 -27.31
C PHE A 135 -25.04 -7.82 -27.87
N SER A 136 -26.07 -8.37 -28.51
CA SER A 136 -27.24 -7.61 -28.94
C SER A 136 -28.30 -7.82 -27.88
N MET A 137 -28.60 -6.75 -27.17
CA MET A 137 -29.60 -6.74 -26.12
C MET A 137 -30.81 -5.94 -26.60
N GLN A 138 -31.99 -6.52 -26.48
CA GLN A 138 -33.24 -5.86 -26.87
C GLN A 138 -34.26 -5.98 -25.72
N PRO A 139 -34.90 -4.87 -25.31
CA PRO A 139 -35.98 -4.94 -24.33
C PRO A 139 -37.17 -5.69 -24.92
N ILE A 140 -37.81 -6.52 -24.11
CA ILE A 140 -39.05 -7.20 -24.45
C ILE A 140 -40.19 -6.35 -23.89
N GLU A 141 -40.89 -5.62 -24.75
CA GLU A 141 -42.05 -4.82 -24.37
C GLU A 141 -43.33 -5.64 -24.49
N ASN A 142 -44.24 -5.47 -23.53
CA ASN A 142 -45.59 -6.00 -23.65
C ASN A 142 -46.45 -5.11 -24.57
N SER A 143 -47.68 -5.53 -24.83
CA SER A 143 -48.64 -4.77 -25.65
C SER A 143 -48.97 -3.37 -25.10
N SER A 144 -48.65 -3.09 -23.83
CA SER A 144 -48.82 -1.77 -23.20
C SER A 144 -47.54 -0.90 -23.23
N GLY A 145 -46.45 -1.37 -23.84
CA GLY A 145 -45.15 -0.67 -23.88
C GLY A 145 -44.36 -0.75 -22.56
N GLN A 146 -44.77 -1.60 -21.61
CA GLN A 146 -43.99 -1.87 -20.41
C GLN A 146 -42.96 -2.97 -20.68
N VAL A 147 -41.72 -2.75 -20.27
CA VAL A 147 -40.62 -3.71 -20.41
C VAL A 147 -40.84 -4.89 -19.44
N GLN A 148 -41.09 -6.08 -19.98
CA GLN A 148 -41.25 -7.33 -19.22
C GLN A 148 -39.94 -8.09 -19.00
N GLY A 149 -38.91 -7.80 -19.80
CA GLY A 149 -37.64 -8.51 -19.75
C GLY A 149 -36.65 -8.02 -20.79
N VAL A 150 -35.53 -8.72 -20.91
CA VAL A 150 -34.46 -8.42 -21.88
C VAL A 150 -34.10 -9.69 -22.62
N ASN A 151 -34.08 -9.62 -23.96
CA ASN A 151 -33.50 -10.66 -24.80
C ASN A 151 -32.01 -10.39 -24.99
N VAL A 152 -31.18 -11.30 -24.50
CA VAL A 152 -29.74 -11.27 -24.72
C VAL A 152 -29.41 -12.27 -25.82
N THR A 153 -28.93 -11.77 -26.96
CA THR A 153 -28.38 -12.61 -28.04
C THR A 153 -26.89 -12.43 -28.10
N ASP A 154 -26.17 -13.55 -28.02
CA ASP A 154 -24.76 -13.61 -28.32
C ASP A 154 -24.59 -14.04 -29.79
N PRO A 155 -24.20 -13.10 -30.69
CA PRO A 155 -24.07 -13.41 -32.11
C PRO A 155 -22.90 -14.36 -32.41
N GLU A 156 -21.92 -14.47 -31.51
CA GLU A 156 -20.73 -15.27 -31.76
C GLU A 156 -20.98 -16.76 -31.47
N PHE A 157 -21.89 -17.07 -30.55
CA PHE A 157 -22.08 -18.43 -30.07
C PHE A 157 -23.27 -19.20 -30.66
N LYS A 158 -24.07 -18.60 -31.57
CA LYS A 158 -25.33 -19.20 -32.09
C LYS A 158 -26.24 -19.77 -31.00
N LEU A 159 -26.06 -19.36 -29.75
CA LEU A 159 -26.86 -19.86 -28.64
C LEU A 159 -28.26 -19.30 -28.76
N SER A 160 -29.21 -20.09 -28.25
CA SER A 160 -30.59 -19.72 -28.06
C SER A 160 -30.69 -18.33 -27.43
N THR A 161 -31.56 -17.49 -27.97
CA THR A 161 -31.92 -16.20 -27.38
C THR A 161 -32.31 -16.42 -25.92
N VAL A 162 -31.60 -15.82 -24.97
CA VAL A 162 -31.91 -15.97 -23.55
C VAL A 162 -32.82 -14.82 -23.14
N THR A 163 -34.06 -15.14 -22.78
CA THR A 163 -35.05 -14.18 -22.26
C THR A 163 -34.84 -14.03 -20.75
N LEU A 164 -34.36 -12.88 -20.29
CA LEU A 164 -34.25 -12.55 -18.87
C LEU A 164 -35.56 -11.94 -18.36
N SER A 165 -36.16 -12.53 -17.33
CA SER A 165 -37.37 -11.99 -16.69
C SER A 165 -37.08 -10.68 -15.96
N LEU A 166 -38.09 -9.82 -15.79
CA LEU A 166 -37.94 -8.58 -15.01
C LEU A 166 -37.41 -8.84 -13.59
N LYS A 167 -37.86 -9.91 -12.93
CA LYS A 167 -37.37 -10.32 -11.60
C LYS A 167 -35.87 -10.66 -11.60
N CYS A 168 -35.40 -11.37 -12.63
CA CYS A 168 -33.98 -11.66 -12.81
C CYS A 168 -33.17 -10.38 -12.96
N VAL A 169 -33.62 -9.45 -13.82
CA VAL A 169 -32.94 -8.16 -14.03
C VAL A 169 -32.91 -7.32 -12.74
N GLN A 170 -33.98 -7.32 -11.95
CA GLN A 170 -34.05 -6.64 -10.64
C GLN A 170 -33.08 -7.20 -9.60
N SER A 171 -32.63 -8.45 -9.74
CA SER A 171 -31.63 -9.06 -8.84
C SER A 171 -30.17 -8.74 -9.21
N LEU A 172 -29.92 -8.28 -10.44
CA LEU A 172 -28.58 -7.99 -10.95
C LEU A 172 -27.85 -6.80 -10.29
N PRO A 173 -28.49 -5.79 -9.67
CA PRO A 173 -27.78 -4.72 -8.97
C PRO A 173 -26.87 -5.23 -7.84
N TRP A 174 -27.24 -6.33 -7.19
CA TRP A 174 -26.36 -6.99 -6.20
C TRP A 174 -25.06 -7.46 -6.84
N LEU A 175 -25.16 -8.05 -8.04
CA LEU A 175 -24.02 -8.58 -8.77
C LEU A 175 -23.15 -7.45 -9.34
N GLU A 176 -23.75 -6.37 -9.83
CA GLU A 176 -23.03 -5.15 -10.25
C GLU A 176 -22.19 -4.60 -9.10
N THR A 177 -22.79 -4.48 -7.92
CA THR A 177 -22.16 -4.00 -6.69
C THR A 177 -20.97 -4.90 -6.30
N PHE A 178 -21.17 -6.22 -6.28
CA PHE A 178 -20.13 -7.20 -5.98
C PHE A 178 -18.97 -7.15 -7.00
N LEU A 179 -19.28 -7.05 -8.30
CA LEU A 179 -18.28 -6.94 -9.36
C LEU A 179 -17.44 -5.68 -9.25
N ALA A 180 -18.07 -4.54 -8.91
CA ALA A 180 -17.37 -3.28 -8.66
C ALA A 180 -16.45 -3.36 -7.43
N ASP A 181 -16.88 -4.02 -6.36
CA ASP A 181 -16.07 -4.22 -5.15
C ASP A 181 -14.85 -5.11 -5.44
N MET A 182 -15.03 -6.17 -6.23
CA MET A 182 -13.92 -7.03 -6.69
C MET A 182 -12.94 -6.29 -7.59
N GLU A 183 -13.41 -5.40 -8.48
CA GLU A 183 -12.54 -4.57 -9.32
C GLU A 183 -11.64 -3.68 -8.44
N GLY A 184 -12.24 -2.99 -7.46
CA GLY A 184 -11.50 -2.16 -6.51
C GLY A 184 -10.47 -2.96 -5.72
N GLU A 185 -10.81 -4.18 -5.32
CA GLU A 185 -9.89 -5.09 -4.67
C GLU A 185 -8.71 -5.48 -5.57
N ASP A 186 -8.97 -5.92 -6.80
CA ASP A 186 -7.93 -6.33 -7.75
C ASP A 186 -6.94 -5.17 -8.02
N ILE A 187 -7.43 -3.94 -8.15
CA ILE A 187 -6.59 -2.73 -8.29
C ILE A 187 -5.69 -2.54 -7.07
N VAL A 188 -6.22 -2.63 -5.85
CA VAL A 188 -5.42 -2.45 -4.62
C VAL A 188 -4.33 -3.52 -4.52
N VAL A 189 -4.63 -4.78 -4.86
CA VAL A 189 -3.62 -5.85 -4.83
C VAL A 189 -2.52 -5.61 -5.87
N ILE A 190 -2.85 -5.13 -7.08
CA ILE A 190 -1.85 -4.77 -8.10
C ILE A 190 -0.91 -3.67 -7.59
N VAL A 191 -1.49 -2.61 -6.98
CA VAL A 191 -0.71 -1.51 -6.39
C VAL A 191 0.13 -2.02 -5.21
N PHE A 192 -0.40 -2.96 -4.42
CA PHE A 192 0.33 -3.61 -3.33
C PHE A 192 1.56 -4.36 -3.82
N GLN A 193 1.50 -5.08 -4.95
CA GLN A 193 2.67 -5.75 -5.52
C GLN A 193 3.77 -4.76 -5.92
N SER A 194 3.38 -3.67 -6.57
CA SER A 194 4.31 -2.60 -6.95
C SER A 194 4.96 -1.95 -5.73
N TRP A 195 4.17 -1.73 -4.68
CA TRP A 195 4.64 -1.20 -3.41
C TRP A 195 5.59 -2.16 -2.67
N LEU A 196 5.29 -3.47 -2.66
CA LEU A 196 6.15 -4.50 -2.07
C LEU A 196 7.50 -4.60 -2.76
N PHE A 197 7.53 -4.48 -4.09
CA PHE A 197 8.79 -4.41 -4.83
C PHE A 197 9.61 -3.18 -4.43
N PHE A 198 8.97 -2.02 -4.26
CA PHE A 198 9.63 -0.82 -3.78
C PHE A 198 10.19 -0.99 -2.37
N LEU A 199 9.41 -1.56 -1.44
CA LEU A 199 9.88 -1.87 -0.08
C LEU A 199 11.04 -2.86 -0.09
N SER A 200 10.97 -3.90 -0.91
CA SER A 200 12.04 -4.90 -1.06
C SER A 200 13.33 -4.24 -1.56
N THR A 201 13.22 -3.35 -2.54
CA THR A 201 14.36 -2.57 -3.05
C THR A 201 14.94 -1.66 -1.98
N ALA A 202 14.08 -0.95 -1.24
CA ALA A 202 14.49 -0.09 -0.14
C ALA A 202 15.19 -0.88 0.98
N ALA A 203 14.71 -2.08 1.32
CA ALA A 203 15.31 -2.96 2.31
C ALA A 203 16.76 -3.33 1.95
N ILE A 204 17.03 -3.62 0.67
CA ILE A 204 18.37 -3.94 0.17
C ILE A 204 19.27 -2.70 0.20
N ILE A 205 18.79 -1.56 -0.30
CA ILE A 205 19.60 -0.33 -0.39
C ILE A 205 20.00 0.17 1.01
N THR A 206 19.10 0.01 1.98
CA THR A 206 19.29 0.44 3.36
C THR A 206 19.91 -0.63 4.26
N GLU A 207 20.19 -1.83 3.72
CA GLU A 207 20.74 -2.98 4.46
C GLU A 207 20.02 -3.22 5.80
N SER A 208 18.68 -3.08 5.80
CA SER A 208 17.90 -2.98 7.04
C SER A 208 17.05 -4.21 7.32
N ILE A 209 17.39 -4.89 8.42
CA ILE A 209 16.69 -6.09 8.91
C ILE A 209 15.16 -5.90 9.08
N PRO A 210 14.65 -4.80 9.66
CA PRO A 210 13.20 -4.67 9.87
C PRO A 210 12.42 -4.43 8.59
N HIS A 211 13.01 -3.79 7.56
CA HIS A 211 12.34 -3.72 6.26
C HIS A 211 12.27 -5.11 5.62
N LEU A 212 13.29 -5.96 5.79
CA LEU A 212 13.20 -7.37 5.38
C LEU A 212 12.10 -8.13 6.13
N ILE A 213 11.95 -7.92 7.44
CA ILE A 213 10.85 -8.51 8.22
C ILE A 213 9.50 -7.99 7.74
N ALA A 214 9.38 -6.68 7.48
CA ALA A 214 8.14 -6.08 6.97
C ALA A 214 7.75 -6.65 5.60
N VAL A 215 8.72 -6.85 4.71
CA VAL A 215 8.51 -7.52 3.42
C VAL A 215 8.02 -8.95 3.63
N LEU A 216 8.65 -9.73 4.52
CA LEU A 216 8.23 -11.09 4.84
C LEU A 216 6.79 -11.14 5.37
N VAL A 217 6.46 -10.31 6.36
CA VAL A 217 5.09 -10.21 6.93
C VAL A 217 4.09 -9.83 5.84
N SER A 218 4.46 -8.93 4.94
CA SER A 218 3.59 -8.52 3.85
C SER A 218 3.35 -9.64 2.82
N HIS A 219 4.34 -10.50 2.56
CA HIS A 219 4.14 -11.69 1.75
C HIS A 219 3.21 -12.72 2.43
N VAL A 220 3.32 -12.90 3.75
CA VAL A 220 2.38 -13.74 4.51
C VAL A 220 0.95 -13.21 4.34
N LEU A 221 0.78 -11.89 4.51
CA LEU A 221 -0.52 -11.25 4.34
C LEU A 221 -1.04 -11.38 2.89
N ASN A 222 -0.18 -11.23 1.89
CA ASN A 222 -0.54 -11.42 0.48
C ASN A 222 -1.02 -12.84 0.18
N THR A 223 -0.33 -13.85 0.72
CA THR A 223 -0.70 -15.25 0.56
C THR A 223 -2.02 -15.57 1.27
N ALA A 224 -2.19 -15.08 2.49
CA ALA A 224 -3.45 -15.22 3.24
C ALA A 224 -4.62 -14.57 2.48
N TRP A 225 -4.39 -13.38 1.93
CA TRP A 225 -5.41 -12.67 1.14
C TRP A 225 -5.77 -13.44 -0.13
N ALA A 226 -4.79 -13.92 -0.89
CA ALA A 226 -5.05 -14.73 -2.09
C ALA A 226 -5.86 -15.99 -1.76
N GLY A 227 -5.60 -16.64 -0.61
CA GLY A 227 -6.39 -17.75 -0.11
C GLY A 227 -7.85 -17.36 0.18
N TYR A 228 -8.04 -16.25 0.90
CA TYR A 228 -9.36 -15.71 1.19
C TYR A 228 -10.15 -15.39 -0.08
N LYS A 229 -9.52 -14.79 -1.11
CA LYS A 229 -10.17 -14.49 -2.39
C LYS A 229 -10.78 -15.70 -3.08
N VAL A 230 -10.07 -16.84 -3.09
CA VAL A 230 -10.58 -18.06 -3.71
C VAL A 230 -11.77 -18.59 -2.91
N TYR A 231 -11.67 -18.61 -1.58
CA TYR A 231 -12.78 -18.99 -0.71
C TYR A 231 -14.02 -18.11 -0.93
N ASP A 232 -13.84 -16.79 -0.92
CA ASP A 232 -14.89 -15.80 -1.10
C ASP A 232 -15.55 -15.92 -2.49
N SER A 233 -14.76 -16.15 -3.54
CA SER A 233 -15.27 -16.37 -4.90
C SER A 233 -16.13 -17.64 -5.00
N ILE A 234 -15.74 -18.74 -4.35
CA ILE A 234 -16.51 -20.00 -4.35
C ILE A 234 -17.81 -19.82 -3.55
N ASN A 235 -17.73 -19.20 -2.37
CA ASN A 235 -18.90 -18.95 -1.54
C ASN A 235 -19.90 -18.03 -2.25
N THR A 236 -19.42 -16.98 -2.90
CA THR A 236 -20.29 -16.05 -3.63
C THR A 236 -20.89 -16.70 -4.87
N GLN A 237 -20.15 -17.58 -5.56
CA GLN A 237 -20.72 -18.38 -6.65
C GLN A 237 -21.88 -19.25 -6.15
N ALA A 238 -21.73 -19.94 -5.01
CA ALA A 238 -22.81 -20.76 -4.44
C ALA A 238 -24.04 -19.93 -4.06
N ILE A 239 -23.83 -18.71 -3.55
CA ILE A 239 -24.92 -17.75 -3.27
C ILE A 239 -25.61 -17.30 -4.56
N TYR A 240 -24.84 -16.96 -5.60
CA TYR A 240 -25.37 -16.60 -6.91
C TYR A 240 -26.20 -17.74 -7.52
N GLU A 241 -25.69 -18.98 -7.47
CA GLU A 241 -26.38 -20.15 -8.01
C GLU A 241 -27.70 -20.45 -7.28
N SER A 242 -27.71 -20.36 -5.94
CA SER A 242 -28.90 -20.68 -5.14
C SER A 242 -29.95 -19.56 -5.15
N VAL A 243 -29.53 -18.30 -5.07
CA VAL A 243 -30.44 -17.16 -4.87
C VAL A 243 -30.82 -16.51 -6.21
N ILE A 244 -29.86 -16.28 -7.10
CA ILE A 244 -30.09 -15.55 -8.35
C ILE A 244 -30.48 -16.52 -9.46
N MET A 245 -29.65 -17.53 -9.72
CA MET A 245 -29.91 -18.49 -10.80
C MET A 245 -31.14 -19.35 -10.47
N GLY A 246 -31.15 -20.03 -9.32
CA GLY A 246 -32.26 -20.88 -8.90
C GLY A 246 -33.55 -20.13 -8.59
N GLY A 247 -33.44 -18.96 -7.96
CA GLY A 247 -34.59 -18.15 -7.54
C GLY A 247 -35.06 -17.15 -8.61
N ALA A 248 -34.34 -16.04 -8.76
CA ALA A 248 -34.82 -14.89 -9.55
C ALA A 248 -34.84 -15.15 -11.08
N CYS A 249 -33.91 -15.96 -11.58
CA CYS A 249 -33.65 -16.15 -13.01
C CYS A 249 -34.12 -17.48 -13.58
N ASN A 250 -34.95 -18.26 -12.86
CA ASN A 250 -35.51 -19.53 -13.33
C ASN A 250 -34.46 -20.48 -13.94
N ASN A 251 -33.37 -20.72 -13.22
CA ASN A 251 -32.20 -21.53 -13.63
C ASN A 251 -31.42 -21.01 -14.86
N THR A 252 -31.61 -19.74 -15.23
CA THR A 252 -30.84 -19.11 -16.30
C THR A 252 -29.57 -18.49 -15.75
N ASN A 253 -28.42 -18.96 -16.21
CA ASN A 253 -27.13 -18.42 -15.78
C ASN A 253 -26.71 -17.20 -16.63
N VAL A 254 -26.90 -16.00 -16.10
CA VAL A 254 -26.53 -14.73 -16.75
C VAL A 254 -25.01 -14.58 -16.93
N MET A 255 -24.23 -15.07 -15.96
CA MET A 255 -22.77 -14.96 -15.95
C MET A 255 -22.06 -16.07 -16.74
N GLY A 256 -22.79 -17.09 -17.20
CA GLY A 256 -22.20 -18.22 -17.93
C GLY A 256 -21.01 -18.85 -17.21
N ASN A 257 -19.89 -18.99 -17.91
CA ASN A 257 -18.64 -19.59 -17.42
C ASN A 257 -17.66 -18.59 -16.75
N TRP A 258 -18.13 -17.37 -16.45
CA TRP A 258 -17.32 -16.34 -15.84
C TRP A 258 -16.75 -16.77 -14.47
N TRP A 259 -17.57 -17.41 -13.63
CA TRP A 259 -17.17 -17.91 -12.30
C TRP A 259 -16.04 -18.94 -12.39
N GLU A 260 -16.20 -19.95 -13.24
CA GLU A 260 -15.18 -20.99 -13.48
C GLU A 260 -13.86 -20.36 -13.96
N THR A 261 -13.95 -19.41 -14.90
CA THR A 261 -12.78 -18.70 -15.43
C THR A 261 -12.07 -17.89 -14.33
N ARG A 262 -12.81 -17.21 -13.46
CA ARG A 262 -12.25 -16.43 -12.34
C ARG A 262 -11.55 -17.34 -11.33
N VAL A 263 -12.20 -18.42 -10.88
CA VAL A 263 -11.61 -19.36 -9.92
C VAL A 263 -10.36 -20.03 -10.50
N LYS A 264 -10.42 -20.44 -11.77
CA LYS A 264 -9.28 -21.02 -12.51
C LYS A 264 -8.08 -20.06 -12.57
N ASN A 265 -8.32 -18.76 -12.72
CA ASN A 265 -7.25 -17.75 -12.71
C ASN A 265 -6.75 -17.42 -11.30
N ALA A 266 -7.59 -17.56 -10.26
CA ALA A 266 -7.23 -17.26 -8.88
C ALA A 266 -6.36 -18.35 -8.22
N ILE A 267 -6.55 -19.63 -8.57
CA ILE A 267 -5.76 -20.74 -8.01
C ILE A 267 -4.24 -20.59 -8.24
N PRO A 268 -3.76 -20.28 -9.47
CA PRO A 268 -2.34 -20.02 -9.72
C PRO A 268 -1.75 -18.89 -8.87
N ILE A 269 -2.53 -17.86 -8.54
CA ILE A 269 -2.09 -16.74 -7.70
C ILE A 269 -1.65 -17.24 -6.33
N ILE A 270 -2.45 -18.12 -5.70
CA ILE A 270 -2.13 -18.71 -4.40
C ILE A 270 -0.85 -19.55 -4.48
N ILE A 271 -0.77 -20.45 -5.46
CA ILE A 271 0.38 -21.36 -5.62
C ILE A 271 1.67 -20.54 -5.77
N ILE A 272 1.64 -19.54 -6.63
CA ILE A 272 2.79 -18.67 -6.88
C ILE A 272 3.14 -17.87 -5.62
N ASN A 273 2.16 -17.34 -4.88
CA ASN A 273 2.39 -16.64 -3.62
C ASN A 273 3.03 -17.53 -2.54
N VAL A 274 2.61 -18.79 -2.42
CA VAL A 274 3.21 -19.75 -1.49
C VAL A 274 4.66 -20.03 -1.85
N ILE A 275 4.95 -20.28 -3.13
CA ILE A 275 6.33 -20.50 -3.61
C ILE A 275 7.21 -19.29 -3.30
N PHE A 276 6.74 -18.08 -3.66
CA PHE A 276 7.49 -16.86 -3.40
C PHE A 276 7.68 -16.59 -1.90
N LEU A 277 6.67 -16.86 -1.07
CA LEU A 277 6.79 -16.72 0.38
C LEU A 277 7.90 -17.62 0.94
N ILE A 278 7.99 -18.88 0.51
CA ILE A 278 9.05 -19.81 0.93
C ILE A 278 10.43 -19.29 0.49
N CYS A 279 10.56 -18.88 -0.77
CA CYS A 279 11.82 -18.33 -1.30
C CYS A 279 12.25 -17.05 -0.56
N VAL A 280 11.32 -16.12 -0.36
CA VAL A 280 11.57 -14.86 0.35
C VAL A 280 11.91 -15.12 1.82
N ALA A 281 11.20 -16.02 2.50
CA ALA A 281 11.50 -16.39 3.89
C ALA A 281 12.93 -16.94 4.04
N TYR A 282 13.34 -17.83 3.13
CA TYR A 282 14.70 -18.37 3.10
C TYR A 282 15.76 -17.27 2.91
N LEU A 283 15.54 -16.38 1.94
CA LEU A 283 16.48 -15.28 1.66
C LEU A 283 16.54 -14.24 2.79
N VAL A 284 15.38 -13.87 3.35
CA VAL A 284 15.29 -12.98 4.51
C VAL A 284 16.03 -13.58 5.70
N PHE A 285 15.90 -14.89 5.95
CA PHE A 285 16.65 -15.57 7.01
C PHE A 285 18.17 -15.47 6.79
N LYS A 286 18.65 -15.78 5.57
CA LYS A 286 20.07 -15.71 5.24
C LYS A 286 20.62 -14.28 5.31
N LEU A 287 19.91 -13.30 4.75
CA LEU A 287 20.28 -11.89 4.78
C LEU A 287 20.26 -11.34 6.20
N SER A 288 19.24 -11.66 6.99
CA SER A 288 19.14 -11.24 8.39
C SER A 288 20.31 -11.77 9.22
N LYS A 289 20.73 -13.02 8.99
CA LYS A 289 21.93 -13.58 9.65
C LYS A 289 23.20 -12.83 9.24
N ALA A 290 23.39 -12.57 7.95
CA ALA A 290 24.56 -11.84 7.45
C ALA A 290 24.61 -10.40 7.98
N TYR A 291 23.50 -9.68 7.93
CA TYR A 291 23.39 -8.32 8.44
C TYR A 291 23.55 -8.24 9.96
N SER A 292 23.00 -9.21 10.70
CA SER A 292 23.20 -9.31 12.14
C SER A 292 24.69 -9.45 12.48
N GLN A 293 25.41 -10.32 11.77
CA GLN A 293 26.85 -10.51 11.98
C GLN A 293 27.65 -9.23 11.66
N GLN A 294 27.32 -8.53 10.58
CA GLN A 294 28.01 -7.30 10.19
C GLN A 294 27.73 -6.14 11.16
N VAL A 295 26.48 -5.97 11.59
CA VAL A 295 26.09 -4.89 12.52
C VAL A 295 26.70 -5.11 13.90
N PHE A 296 26.70 -6.35 14.41
CA PHE A 296 27.24 -6.64 15.74
C PHE A 296 28.76 -6.79 15.78
N GLY A 297 29.40 -7.22 14.69
CA GLY A 297 30.86 -7.35 14.64
C GLY A 297 31.59 -6.01 14.45
N SER A 298 30.95 -5.03 13.80
CA SER A 298 31.56 -3.75 13.42
C SER A 298 31.62 -2.74 14.57
N VAL A 299 30.57 -2.73 15.40
CA VAL A 299 30.35 -1.66 16.36
C VAL A 299 30.31 -2.30 17.73
N GLY A 300 31.33 -2.09 18.56
CA GLY A 300 31.28 -2.35 20.01
C GLY A 300 30.26 -1.46 20.73
N ALA A 301 29.09 -1.23 20.11
CA ALA A 301 28.06 -0.32 20.54
C ALA A 301 27.41 -0.84 21.83
N SER A 302 27.21 0.07 22.77
CA SER A 302 26.45 -0.19 23.99
C SER A 302 25.09 -0.79 23.65
N SER A 303 24.70 -1.85 24.38
CA SER A 303 23.43 -2.57 24.19
C SER A 303 22.20 -1.65 24.21
N HIS A 304 22.29 -0.54 24.94
CA HIS A 304 21.26 0.49 25.00
C HIS A 304 21.02 1.18 23.63
N ILE A 305 22.07 1.56 22.90
CA ILE A 305 21.94 2.22 21.59
C ILE A 305 21.33 1.26 20.56
N ASN A 306 21.72 -0.01 20.60
CA ASN A 306 21.15 -1.05 19.74
C ASN A 306 19.64 -1.20 19.96
N GLY A 307 19.17 -1.13 21.21
CA GLY A 307 17.74 -1.13 21.52
C GLY A 307 16.98 0.04 20.89
N LEU A 308 17.53 1.25 21.00
CA LEU A 308 16.94 2.46 20.40
C LEU A 308 16.90 2.40 18.88
N TYR A 309 17.98 1.93 18.26
CA TYR A 309 18.05 1.76 16.82
C TYR A 309 16.99 0.79 16.32
N LYS A 310 16.85 -0.38 16.98
CA LYS A 310 15.78 -1.36 16.67
C LYS A 310 14.39 -0.77 16.81
N LEU A 311 14.14 0.03 17.84
CA LEU A 311 12.84 0.69 18.05
C LEU A 311 12.50 1.68 16.91
N ALA A 312 13.43 2.56 16.55
CA ALA A 312 13.25 3.51 15.45
C ALA A 312 13.02 2.80 14.10
N LEU A 313 13.72 1.69 13.92
CA LEU A 313 13.60 0.82 12.77
C LEU A 313 12.21 0.14 12.67
N TRP A 314 11.68 -0.39 13.77
CA TRP A 314 10.31 -0.91 13.84
C TRP A 314 9.28 0.17 13.53
N LEU A 315 9.49 1.38 14.07
CA LEU A 315 8.63 2.52 13.77
C LEU A 315 8.60 2.83 12.27
N TYR A 316 9.74 2.82 11.55
CA TYR A 316 9.73 3.04 10.10
C TYR A 316 8.96 1.94 9.34
N ALA A 317 9.15 0.68 9.71
CA ALA A 317 8.42 -0.43 9.10
C ALA A 317 6.89 -0.28 9.30
N CYS A 318 6.46 0.01 10.54
CA CYS A 318 5.05 0.28 10.85
C CYS A 318 4.52 1.51 10.11
N LEU A 319 5.29 2.59 10.02
CA LEU A 319 4.90 3.82 9.32
C LEU A 319 4.67 3.57 7.83
N HIS A 320 5.55 2.78 7.19
CA HIS A 320 5.40 2.38 5.79
C HIS A 320 4.14 1.54 5.58
N LEU A 321 3.93 0.50 6.38
CA LEU A 321 2.74 -0.34 6.31
C LEU A 321 1.46 0.47 6.57
N ALA A 322 1.43 1.27 7.65
CA ALA A 322 0.32 2.14 8.00
C ALA A 322 -0.02 3.08 6.84
N SER A 323 0.98 3.71 6.22
CA SER A 323 0.76 4.62 5.10
C SER A 323 0.11 3.91 3.89
N PHE A 324 0.53 2.69 3.56
CA PHE A 324 -0.07 1.94 2.47
C PHE A 324 -1.53 1.57 2.78
N PHE A 325 -1.78 0.94 3.92
CA PHE A 325 -3.13 0.48 4.29
C PHE A 325 -4.11 1.63 4.53
N THR A 326 -3.64 2.79 5.02
CA THR A 326 -4.47 4.00 5.17
C THR A 326 -4.87 4.53 3.80
N ALA A 327 -3.91 4.62 2.86
CA ALA A 327 -4.20 5.05 1.50
C ALA A 327 -5.14 4.07 0.77
N ALA A 328 -4.90 2.76 0.90
CA ALA A 328 -5.70 1.72 0.27
C ALA A 328 -7.15 1.71 0.79
N SER A 329 -7.35 1.70 2.12
CA SER A 329 -8.69 1.77 2.72
C SER A 329 -9.43 3.04 2.30
N SER A 330 -8.74 4.19 2.28
CA SER A 330 -9.32 5.46 1.83
C SER A 330 -9.72 5.42 0.35
N ALA A 331 -8.90 4.80 -0.51
CA ALA A 331 -9.18 4.67 -1.93
C ALA A 331 -10.37 3.74 -2.21
N LEU A 332 -10.46 2.60 -1.50
CA LEU A 332 -11.60 1.68 -1.61
C LEU A 332 -12.91 2.37 -1.21
N TRP A 333 -12.90 3.11 -0.10
CA TRP A 333 -14.08 3.86 0.33
C TRP A 333 -14.47 4.96 -0.67
N LEU A 334 -13.49 5.72 -1.18
CA LEU A 334 -13.76 6.75 -2.18
C LEU A 334 -14.32 6.16 -3.48
N ASN A 335 -13.82 5.00 -3.90
CA ASN A 335 -14.39 4.29 -5.03
C ASN A 335 -15.85 3.94 -4.75
N ARG A 336 -16.12 3.35 -3.57
CA ARG A 336 -17.45 2.94 -3.15
C ARG A 336 -18.46 4.09 -3.11
N VAL A 337 -18.07 5.24 -2.55
CA VAL A 337 -18.95 6.42 -2.48
C VAL A 337 -19.25 7.01 -3.87
N ARG A 338 -18.35 6.82 -4.85
CA ARG A 338 -18.50 7.36 -6.20
C ARG A 338 -19.31 6.46 -7.13
N THR A 339 -19.14 5.14 -7.02
CA THR A 339 -19.81 4.17 -7.89
C THR A 339 -21.09 3.63 -7.27
N GLY A 340 -21.19 3.60 -5.94
CA GLY A 340 -22.31 3.02 -5.22
C GLY A 340 -23.54 3.91 -5.15
N PHE A 341 -24.68 3.28 -4.84
CA PHE A 341 -25.90 3.99 -4.49
C PHE A 341 -25.74 4.66 -3.13
N VAL A 342 -25.76 6.00 -3.11
CA VAL A 342 -25.79 6.80 -1.88
C VAL A 342 -27.19 7.36 -1.72
N PRO A 343 -27.93 7.01 -0.65
CA PRO A 343 -29.27 7.52 -0.45
C PRO A 343 -29.24 9.04 -0.33
N THR A 344 -30.23 9.72 -0.91
CA THR A 344 -30.32 11.19 -0.96
C THR A 344 -30.33 11.85 0.41
N SER A 345 -30.78 11.13 1.44
CA SER A 345 -30.76 11.55 2.84
C SER A 345 -29.35 11.65 3.44
N PHE A 346 -28.35 11.07 2.76
CA PHE A 346 -26.98 11.01 3.25
C PHE A 346 -26.09 12.07 2.61
N ASN A 347 -25.40 12.87 3.43
CA ASN A 347 -24.46 13.88 2.99
C ASN A 347 -23.15 13.25 2.45
N GLY A 348 -23.22 12.49 1.36
CA GLY A 348 -22.07 11.78 0.76
C GLY A 348 -20.87 12.69 0.49
N LYS A 349 -21.11 13.97 0.17
CA LYS A 349 -20.07 14.99 -0.05
C LYS A 349 -19.16 15.20 1.16
N ILE A 350 -19.70 15.15 2.39
CA ILE A 350 -18.89 15.35 3.61
C ILE A 350 -17.88 14.21 3.75
N TYR A 351 -18.30 12.98 3.52
CA TYR A 351 -17.43 11.81 3.59
C TYR A 351 -16.38 11.84 2.48
N GLU A 352 -16.77 12.15 1.24
CA GLU A 352 -15.81 12.29 0.13
C GLU A 352 -14.70 13.30 0.47
N ILE A 353 -15.08 14.50 0.94
CA ILE A 353 -14.12 15.54 1.35
C ILE A 353 -13.23 15.04 2.49
N THR A 354 -13.81 14.37 3.49
CA THR A 354 -13.08 13.85 4.66
C THR A 354 -11.98 12.87 4.25
N PHE A 355 -12.26 11.96 3.33
CA PHE A 355 -11.27 10.98 2.86
C PHE A 355 -10.21 11.60 1.94
N ILE A 356 -10.57 12.57 1.11
CA ILE A 356 -9.59 13.34 0.34
C ILE A 356 -8.63 14.06 1.29
N VAL A 357 -9.14 14.69 2.35
CA VAL A 357 -8.32 15.33 3.38
C VAL A 357 -7.42 14.31 4.08
N ALA A 358 -7.94 13.12 4.43
CA ALA A 358 -7.14 12.06 5.05
C ALA A 358 -5.96 11.61 4.15
N ILE A 359 -6.17 11.40 2.85
CA ILE A 359 -5.11 11.06 1.89
C ILE A 359 -4.08 12.19 1.78
N VAL A 360 -4.53 13.45 1.72
CA VAL A 360 -3.63 14.61 1.65
C VAL A 360 -2.81 14.75 2.94
N LEU A 361 -3.40 14.47 4.10
CA LEU A 361 -2.75 14.53 5.41
C LEU A 361 -1.74 13.39 5.63
N LEU A 362 -2.00 12.23 5.02
CA LEU A 362 -1.17 11.03 5.12
C LEU A 362 0.26 11.25 4.61
N PHE A 363 0.40 12.01 3.52
CA PHE A 363 1.68 12.28 2.89
C PHE A 363 2.65 13.09 3.79
N PRO A 364 2.28 14.28 4.29
CA PRO A 364 3.13 15.02 5.22
C PRO A 364 3.29 14.28 6.55
N TRP A 365 2.27 13.56 7.02
CA TRP A 365 2.39 12.70 8.21
C TRP A 365 3.52 11.69 8.07
N PHE A 366 3.57 10.96 6.95
CA PHE A 366 4.62 9.99 6.67
C PHE A 366 6.02 10.65 6.62
N ILE A 367 6.17 11.75 5.86
CA ILE A 367 7.48 12.43 5.75
C ILE A 367 7.95 12.95 7.10
N MET A 368 7.07 13.61 7.86
CA MET A 368 7.43 14.15 9.17
C MET A 368 7.72 13.05 10.19
N GLY A 369 7.04 11.90 10.12
CA GLY A 369 7.37 10.73 10.93
C GLY A 369 8.80 10.27 10.67
N VAL A 370 9.20 10.13 9.40
CA VAL A 370 10.57 9.73 9.04
C VAL A 370 11.59 10.78 9.48
N VAL A 371 11.36 12.06 9.18
CA VAL A 371 12.33 13.13 9.45
C VAL A 371 12.46 13.42 10.94
N SER A 372 11.35 13.47 11.68
CA SER A 372 11.34 13.84 13.10
C SER A 372 12.12 12.85 13.96
N VAL A 373 11.96 11.55 13.70
CA VAL A 373 12.66 10.48 14.44
C VAL A 373 14.14 10.46 14.07
N ARG A 374 14.49 10.63 12.79
CA ARG A 374 15.90 10.67 12.34
C ARG A 374 16.68 11.84 12.90
N ARG A 375 16.04 13.01 13.01
CA ARG A 375 16.71 14.25 13.44
C ARG A 375 16.51 14.57 14.92
N GLU A 376 15.76 13.74 15.65
CA GLU A 376 15.28 14.03 17.01
C GLU A 376 14.66 15.43 17.14
N HIS A 377 14.01 15.92 16.09
CA HIS A 377 13.55 17.30 16.00
C HIS A 377 12.17 17.46 16.68
N ARG A 378 12.18 18.02 17.90
CA ARG A 378 11.01 18.13 18.78
C ARG A 378 9.75 18.74 18.15
N PRO A 379 9.80 19.89 17.45
CA PRO A 379 8.57 20.49 16.93
C PRO A 379 8.02 19.70 15.73
N MET A 380 8.88 19.13 14.87
CA MET A 380 8.41 18.25 13.79
C MET A 380 7.74 16.98 14.34
N PHE A 381 8.25 16.44 15.45
CA PHE A 381 7.63 15.31 16.13
C PHE A 381 6.22 15.65 16.65
N PHE A 382 6.03 16.85 17.19
CA PHE A 382 4.71 17.31 17.65
C PHE A 382 3.72 17.40 16.49
N VAL A 383 4.11 18.00 15.35
CA VAL A 383 3.24 18.09 14.16
C VAL A 383 2.93 16.69 13.61
N PHE A 384 3.92 15.81 13.53
CA PHE A 384 3.72 14.40 13.16
C PHE A 384 2.70 13.70 14.07
N SER A 385 2.84 13.86 15.39
CA SER A 385 1.93 13.25 16.37
C SER A 385 0.52 13.82 16.26
N LEU A 386 0.38 15.13 16.05
CA LEU A 386 -0.90 15.80 15.83
C LEU A 386 -1.62 15.23 14.61
N PHE A 387 -0.91 15.04 13.49
CA PHE A 387 -1.49 14.43 12.29
C PHE A 387 -1.86 12.95 12.51
N GLY A 388 -1.07 12.20 13.27
CA GLY A 388 -1.39 10.82 13.63
C GLY A 388 -2.68 10.73 14.46
N ILE A 389 -2.83 11.59 15.48
CA ILE A 389 -4.04 11.68 16.29
C ILE A 389 -5.24 12.10 15.43
N ALA A 390 -5.08 13.10 14.56
CA ALA A 390 -6.15 13.53 13.66
C ALA A 390 -6.61 12.39 12.72
N LEU A 391 -5.69 11.61 12.14
CA LEU A 391 -6.03 10.44 11.34
C LEU A 391 -6.79 9.39 12.17
N ILE A 392 -6.35 9.10 13.40
CA ILE A 392 -7.06 8.17 14.29
C ILE A 392 -8.49 8.67 14.56
N VAL A 393 -8.66 9.95 14.92
CA VAL A 393 -9.98 10.55 15.19
C VAL A 393 -10.89 10.50 13.97
N ILE A 394 -10.36 10.82 12.78
CA ILE A 394 -11.12 10.71 11.51
C ILE A 394 -11.60 9.26 11.34
N TYR A 395 -10.71 8.27 11.43
CA TYR A 395 -11.07 6.86 11.27
C TYR A 395 -12.04 6.36 12.34
N SER A 396 -11.89 6.77 13.60
CA SER A 396 -12.86 6.45 14.66
C SER A 396 -14.24 7.07 14.37
N GLY A 397 -14.27 8.31 13.87
CA GLY A 397 -15.50 9.01 13.51
C GLY A 397 -16.27 8.34 12.37
N LEU A 398 -15.58 7.67 11.44
CA LEU A 398 -16.21 6.92 10.34
C LEU A 398 -17.10 5.79 10.84
N PHE A 399 -16.72 5.11 11.92
CA PHE A 399 -17.58 4.12 12.56
C PHE A 399 -18.83 4.73 13.19
N GLY A 400 -18.99 6.05 13.24
CA GLY A 400 -20.28 6.69 13.56
C GLY A 400 -21.33 6.55 12.44
N SER A 401 -20.90 6.33 11.20
CA SER A 401 -21.78 6.23 10.04
C SER A 401 -22.40 4.85 9.89
N ALA A 402 -23.72 4.79 9.73
CA ALA A 402 -24.45 3.56 9.43
C ALA A 402 -24.00 2.94 8.09
N LEU A 403 -23.75 3.77 7.07
CA LEU A 403 -23.29 3.30 5.76
C LEU A 403 -21.91 2.65 5.87
N PHE A 404 -21.00 3.29 6.61
CA PHE A 404 -19.65 2.76 6.81
C PHE A 404 -19.67 1.42 7.55
N ARG A 405 -20.51 1.29 8.59
CA ARG A 405 -20.69 0.01 9.31
C ARG A 405 -21.28 -1.08 8.42
N PHE A 406 -22.24 -0.73 7.57
CA PHE A 406 -22.85 -1.64 6.62
C PHE A 406 -21.81 -2.17 5.64
N GLU A 407 -21.05 -1.29 4.98
CA GLU A 407 -19.99 -1.69 4.04
C GLU A 407 -18.88 -2.46 4.74
N TYR A 408 -18.49 -2.04 5.95
CA TYR A 408 -17.51 -2.76 6.76
C TYR A 408 -17.98 -4.19 7.11
N THR A 409 -19.28 -4.43 7.21
CA THR A 409 -19.80 -5.77 7.54
C THR A 409 -19.95 -6.65 6.30
N ASN A 410 -20.34 -6.07 5.16
CA ASN A 410 -20.59 -6.83 3.93
C ASN A 410 -19.32 -7.04 3.08
N TRP A 411 -18.35 -6.11 3.15
CA TRP A 411 -17.16 -6.17 2.32
C TRP A 411 -15.91 -6.51 3.14
N ALA A 412 -15.61 -7.82 3.23
CA ALA A 412 -14.54 -8.34 4.07
C ALA A 412 -13.15 -7.77 3.74
N PHE A 413 -12.82 -7.54 2.46
CA PHE A 413 -11.54 -6.95 2.07
C PHE A 413 -11.36 -5.54 2.60
N PHE A 414 -12.41 -4.72 2.43
CA PHE A 414 -12.43 -3.37 2.93
C PHE A 414 -12.31 -3.34 4.46
N ALA A 415 -13.03 -4.23 5.15
CA ALA A 415 -12.96 -4.38 6.60
C ALA A 415 -11.55 -4.75 7.08
N ALA A 416 -10.93 -5.77 6.45
CA ALA A 416 -9.59 -6.23 6.79
C ALA A 416 -8.52 -5.14 6.54
N THR A 417 -8.61 -4.45 5.39
CA THR A 417 -7.69 -3.37 5.02
C THR A 417 -7.81 -2.19 5.98
N THR A 418 -9.04 -1.78 6.30
CA THR A 418 -9.32 -0.68 7.24
C THR A 418 -8.88 -1.02 8.66
N THR A 419 -9.15 -2.24 9.14
CA THR A 419 -8.73 -2.70 10.47
C THR A 419 -7.21 -2.74 10.58
N THR A 420 -6.55 -3.31 9.59
CA THR A 420 -5.08 -3.37 9.53
C THR A 420 -4.48 -1.96 9.55
N SER A 421 -5.05 -1.05 8.75
CA SER A 421 -4.68 0.37 8.76
C SER A 421 -4.80 1.00 10.14
N TYR A 422 -5.95 0.83 10.78
CA TYR A 422 -6.25 1.44 12.08
C TYR A 422 -5.33 0.92 13.19
N VAL A 423 -5.11 -0.40 13.25
CA VAL A 423 -4.18 -1.02 14.20
C VAL A 423 -2.75 -0.52 13.96
N LEU A 424 -2.30 -0.47 12.71
CA LEU A 424 -0.95 0.02 12.37
C LEU A 424 -0.78 1.51 12.71
N LEU A 425 -1.81 2.34 12.56
CA LEU A 425 -1.77 3.75 12.98
C LEU A 425 -1.59 3.88 14.51
N ILE A 426 -2.34 3.11 15.29
CA ILE A 426 -2.21 3.09 16.76
C ILE A 426 -0.82 2.61 17.18
N VAL A 427 -0.37 1.49 16.63
CA VAL A 427 0.97 0.93 16.91
C VAL A 427 2.07 1.92 16.52
N SER A 428 1.94 2.59 15.37
CA SER A 428 2.89 3.62 14.93
C SER A 428 2.93 4.81 15.89
N CYS A 429 1.78 5.25 16.41
CA CYS A 429 1.73 6.30 17.42
C CYS A 429 2.38 5.87 18.74
N ALA A 430 2.13 4.64 19.20
CA ALA A 430 2.75 4.10 20.40
C ALA A 430 4.27 3.98 20.26
N LEU A 431 4.76 3.44 19.13
CA LEU A 431 6.19 3.35 18.83
C LEU A 431 6.83 4.74 18.70
N ALA A 432 6.13 5.71 18.12
CA ALA A 432 6.59 7.10 18.04
C ALA A 432 6.77 7.73 19.43
N LEU A 433 5.80 7.54 20.33
CA LEU A 433 5.91 7.99 21.72
C LEU A 433 7.07 7.29 22.44
N ALA A 434 7.23 5.98 22.27
CA ALA A 434 8.35 5.23 22.83
C ALA A 434 9.70 5.77 22.33
N CYS A 435 9.84 6.08 21.04
CA CYS A 435 11.02 6.75 20.48
C CYS A 435 11.24 8.13 21.11
N ARG A 436 10.17 8.92 21.28
CA ARG A 436 10.24 10.28 21.85
C ARG A 436 10.72 10.31 23.29
N LEU A 437 10.36 9.31 24.10
CA LEU A 437 10.84 9.16 25.48
C LEU A 437 12.35 8.90 25.56
N GLN A 438 12.98 8.53 24.44
CA GLN A 438 14.39 8.19 24.35
C GLN A 438 15.25 9.29 23.69
N PHE A 439 14.64 10.40 23.26
CA PHE A 439 15.37 11.52 22.64
C PHE A 439 16.39 12.13 23.60
N GLY A 440 17.54 12.55 23.07
CA GLY A 440 18.65 13.11 23.85
C GLY A 440 19.64 12.09 24.40
N LYS A 441 19.39 10.79 24.22
CA LYS A 441 20.31 9.71 24.66
C LYS A 441 21.40 9.35 23.64
N GLY A 442 21.68 10.24 22.69
CA GLY A 442 22.79 10.12 21.73
C GLY A 442 22.49 9.37 20.43
N LEU A 443 21.23 9.00 20.14
CA LEU A 443 20.86 8.31 18.89
C LEU A 443 21.16 9.19 17.66
N ALA A 444 20.83 10.48 17.70
CA ALA A 444 21.15 11.43 16.63
C ALA A 444 22.65 11.53 16.36
N HIS A 445 23.48 11.48 17.41
CA HIS A 445 24.94 11.50 17.27
C HIS A 445 25.45 10.21 16.63
N PHE A 446 24.95 9.06 17.08
CA PHE A 446 25.29 7.75 16.50
C PHE A 446 24.98 7.70 14.99
N LEU A 447 23.75 8.08 14.61
CA LEU A 447 23.33 8.12 13.19
C LEU A 447 24.13 9.13 12.36
N TRP A 448 24.57 10.22 12.98
CA TRP A 448 25.42 11.21 12.32
C TRP A 448 26.83 10.68 12.06
N VAL A 449 27.46 10.04 13.05
CA VAL A 449 28.78 9.41 12.90
C VAL A 449 28.74 8.31 11.84
N GLU A 450 27.72 7.45 11.88
CA GLU A 450 27.52 6.39 10.88
C GLU A 450 27.44 6.96 9.45
N ARG A 451 26.67 8.05 9.26
CA ARG A 451 26.59 8.75 7.97
C ARG A 451 27.93 9.36 7.55
N MET A 452 28.71 9.90 8.49
CA MET A 452 30.01 10.48 8.16
C MET A 452 31.05 9.42 7.78
N LEU A 453 31.02 8.26 8.43
CA LEU A 453 31.85 7.11 8.07
C LEU A 453 31.46 6.56 6.68
N GLU A 454 30.16 6.41 6.42
CA GLU A 454 29.64 6.00 5.12
C GLU A 454 30.07 6.96 3.99
N ASN A 455 29.94 8.27 4.21
CA ASN A 455 30.34 9.28 3.24
C ASN A 455 31.86 9.32 3.00
N SER A 456 32.66 8.93 3.98
CA SER A 456 34.12 8.91 3.90
C SER A 456 34.67 7.63 3.25
N GLY A 457 33.79 6.69 2.85
CA GLY A 457 34.19 5.43 2.23
C GLY A 457 34.82 4.43 3.21
N PHE A 458 34.72 4.66 4.52
CA PHE A 458 35.13 3.68 5.52
C PHE A 458 34.13 2.52 5.52
N THR A 459 34.43 1.47 4.75
CA THR A 459 33.71 0.20 4.84
C THR A 459 34.22 -0.54 6.08
N PRO A 460 33.35 -0.83 7.09
CA PRO A 460 33.78 -1.46 8.34
C PRO A 460 34.46 -2.83 8.17
N ALA A 461 34.29 -3.46 7.00
CA ALA A 461 34.91 -4.74 6.65
C ALA A 461 36.45 -4.73 6.61
N ALA A 462 37.12 -3.57 6.65
CA ALA A 462 38.58 -3.50 6.59
C ALA A 462 39.30 -3.84 7.92
N PHE A 463 38.57 -4.00 9.02
CA PHE A 463 39.15 -4.27 10.34
C PHE A 463 39.05 -5.73 10.78
N THR A 464 38.74 -6.68 9.88
CA THR A 464 38.90 -8.10 10.22
C THR A 464 40.38 -8.38 10.43
N THR A 465 40.81 -8.36 11.69
CA THR A 465 42.12 -8.82 12.14
C THR A 465 42.24 -10.26 11.70
N ASP A 466 43.09 -10.52 10.72
CA ASP A 466 43.36 -11.87 10.23
C ASP A 466 43.97 -12.68 11.40
N PRO A 467 43.24 -13.64 11.99
CA PRO A 467 43.70 -14.33 13.20
C PRO A 467 44.95 -15.18 12.95
N ASP A 468 45.28 -15.45 11.68
CA ASP A 468 46.44 -16.24 11.28
C ASP A 468 47.66 -15.38 10.92
N HIS A 469 47.52 -14.05 10.88
CA HIS A 469 48.68 -13.18 10.73
C HIS A 469 49.35 -13.00 12.09
N ASN A 470 50.25 -13.94 12.39
CA ASN A 470 51.20 -13.91 13.49
C ASN A 470 51.68 -12.45 13.66
N PRO A 471 51.51 -11.81 14.83
CA PRO A 471 51.89 -10.41 15.06
C PRO A 471 53.42 -10.30 15.09
N THR A 472 54.08 -10.52 13.96
CA THR A 472 55.40 -9.98 13.70
C THR A 472 55.22 -8.48 13.70
N ARG A 473 55.45 -7.89 14.88
CA ARG A 473 55.60 -6.47 15.18
C ARG A 473 55.39 -5.62 13.94
N PHE A 474 54.19 -5.11 13.76
CA PHE A 474 54.01 -3.86 13.01
C PHE A 474 54.62 -2.76 13.88
N SER A 475 55.95 -2.76 14.01
CA SER A 475 56.67 -1.53 14.28
C SER A 475 56.35 -0.67 13.08
N VAL A 476 55.40 0.25 13.25
CA VAL A 476 55.34 1.44 12.43
C VAL A 476 56.70 2.10 12.65
N ILE A 477 57.65 1.75 11.80
CA ILE A 477 58.89 2.46 11.63
C ILE A 477 58.44 3.82 11.07
N LEU A 478 58.26 4.78 11.98
CA LEU A 478 58.29 6.20 11.68
C LEU A 478 59.75 6.57 11.35
N ASP A 479 60.37 5.91 10.36
CA ASP A 479 61.56 6.45 9.67
C ASP A 479 61.10 7.05 8.37
N GLU A 480 60.67 8.32 8.44
CA GLU A 480 61.15 9.27 7.46
C GLU A 480 61.18 10.66 8.11
N LYS A 481 62.39 11.03 8.52
CA LYS A 481 62.76 12.38 8.93
C LYS A 481 62.45 13.31 7.76
N PRO A 482 61.55 14.31 7.88
CA PRO A 482 61.34 15.26 6.81
C PRO A 482 62.62 16.06 6.62
N THR A 483 63.26 15.89 5.47
CA THR A 483 64.33 16.75 5.00
C THR A 483 63.78 18.17 4.92
N ILE A 484 64.23 19.00 5.85
CA ILE A 484 64.02 20.44 5.88
C ILE A 484 64.64 21.01 4.60
N SER A 485 63.79 21.42 3.67
CA SER A 485 64.16 22.30 2.56
C SER A 485 64.30 23.72 3.12
N PRO A 486 65.45 24.40 2.94
CA PRO A 486 65.64 25.76 3.39
C PRO A 486 65.06 26.72 2.36
N TYR A 487 63.87 27.27 2.63
CA TYR A 487 63.53 28.60 2.14
C TYR A 487 63.12 29.47 3.33
N ALA A 488 64.01 30.42 3.61
CA ALA A 488 63.85 31.48 4.57
C ALA A 488 62.66 32.37 4.18
N SER A 489 61.74 32.57 5.10
CA SER A 489 61.06 33.86 5.26
C SER A 489 60.84 34.11 6.75
N GLU A 490 61.80 34.88 7.25
CA GLU A 490 61.77 35.81 8.37
C GLU A 490 60.36 36.24 8.82
N TYR A 491 59.95 35.80 10.00
CA TYR A 491 59.04 36.54 10.88
C TYR A 491 59.52 36.36 12.32
N SER A 492 60.15 37.42 12.83
CA SER A 492 60.55 37.61 14.21
C SER A 492 59.34 38.04 15.04
N VAL A 493 58.97 37.22 16.03
CA VAL A 493 58.17 37.68 17.18
C VAL A 493 58.91 37.28 18.45
N ASP A 494 59.41 38.32 19.10
CA ASP A 494 60.03 38.34 20.42
C ASP A 494 59.06 37.79 21.48
N SER A 495 59.51 36.83 22.28
CA SER A 495 58.94 36.61 23.62
C SER A 495 60.01 36.09 24.57
N LYS A 496 60.66 37.04 25.24
CA LYS A 496 61.46 36.83 26.44
C LYS A 496 60.53 36.54 27.61
N GLY A 497 60.96 35.61 28.47
CA GLY A 497 60.56 35.63 29.88
C GLY A 497 60.20 34.26 30.44
N GLY A 498 61.21 33.46 30.76
CA GLY A 498 61.04 32.36 31.70
C GLY A 498 61.00 32.86 33.13
N GLN A 499 60.20 32.24 33.98
CA GLN A 499 60.49 32.04 35.40
C GLN A 499 59.92 30.70 35.87
N ASN A 500 60.80 29.94 36.53
CA ASN A 500 60.51 28.77 37.36
C ASN A 500 59.62 29.16 38.54
N LEU A 501 58.70 28.30 38.97
CA LEU A 501 58.47 28.09 40.41
C LEU A 501 57.76 26.77 40.72
N GLN A 502 58.37 26.03 41.65
CA GLN A 502 57.81 24.91 42.41
C GLN A 502 56.46 25.26 43.05
N THR A 503 55.55 24.30 43.17
CA THR A 503 54.63 24.26 44.32
C THR A 503 54.28 22.83 44.77
N LYS A 504 54.34 22.68 46.09
CA LYS A 504 53.96 21.56 46.97
C LYS A 504 52.48 21.72 47.36
N PRO A 505 51.73 20.66 47.71
CA PRO A 505 50.29 20.77 47.97
C PRO A 505 50.00 21.11 49.45
N SER A 506 49.01 21.97 49.68
CA SER A 506 48.31 22.08 50.97
C SER A 506 46.88 22.59 50.80
N LEU A 507 46.03 22.06 51.69
CA LEU A 507 44.57 22.06 51.73
C LEU A 507 43.95 23.36 52.30
N VAL A 508 42.82 23.77 51.69
CA VAL A 508 41.56 24.32 52.30
C VAL A 508 41.62 25.76 52.90
N PRO A 509 40.53 26.58 53.04
CA PRO A 509 39.11 26.48 52.63
C PRO A 509 38.53 27.66 51.80
N PHE A 510 37.32 27.39 51.26
CA PHE A 510 36.16 28.24 50.99
C PHE A 510 36.15 29.73 51.43
N SER A 511 35.91 30.65 50.49
CA SER A 511 34.82 31.66 50.58
C SER A 511 34.70 32.53 49.31
N GLY A 512 33.47 32.71 48.83
CA GLY A 512 32.93 34.03 48.47
C GLY A 512 33.21 34.64 47.09
N THR A 513 32.13 34.72 46.31
CA THR A 513 31.65 35.89 45.53
C THR A 513 32.20 36.24 44.12
N THR A 514 31.26 36.15 43.17
CA THR A 514 30.95 37.07 42.05
C THR A 514 31.92 37.26 40.88
N GLY A 515 31.41 36.94 39.68
CA GLY A 515 31.63 37.77 38.48
C GLY A 515 32.14 37.03 37.24
N GLY A 516 31.36 37.09 36.15
CA GLY A 516 31.89 36.96 34.78
C GLY A 516 31.52 35.70 34.01
N SER A 517 30.25 35.57 33.61
CA SER A 517 29.83 34.58 32.61
C SER A 517 30.20 35.07 31.20
N ALA A 518 31.32 34.61 30.65
CA ALA A 518 31.62 34.75 29.23
C ALA A 518 30.84 33.67 28.45
N ALA A 519 29.74 34.07 27.83
CA ALA A 519 28.98 33.23 26.92
C ALA A 519 29.72 33.13 25.57
N VAL A 520 30.29 31.95 25.29
CA VAL A 520 30.78 31.59 23.96
C VAL A 520 29.56 31.34 23.06
N SER A 521 29.21 32.36 22.28
CA SER A 521 28.15 32.31 21.28
C SER A 521 28.65 31.58 20.02
N CYS A 522 28.40 30.28 19.93
CA CYS A 522 28.53 29.54 18.68
C CYS A 522 27.28 29.78 17.82
N THR A 523 27.36 30.72 16.89
CA THR A 523 26.40 30.87 15.79
C THR A 523 26.50 29.68 14.83
N PRO A 524 25.44 28.87 14.63
CA PRO A 524 25.43 27.85 13.58
C PRO A 524 25.24 28.52 12.20
N PRO A 525 25.87 27.99 11.14
CA PRO A 525 25.70 28.51 9.78
C PRO A 525 24.27 28.24 9.27
N PRO A 526 23.75 29.08 8.35
CA PRO A 526 22.38 28.95 7.84
C PRO A 526 22.27 27.74 6.91
N PHE A 527 21.68 26.65 7.42
CA PHE A 527 21.43 25.40 6.68
C PHE A 527 19.96 25.31 6.23
N MET A 528 19.50 26.30 5.46
CA MET A 528 18.14 26.33 4.88
C MET A 528 18.04 25.67 3.48
N GLU A 529 19.14 25.23 2.88
CA GLU A 529 19.13 24.79 1.47
C GLU A 529 18.83 23.28 1.27
N ALA A 530 18.79 22.50 2.36
CA ALA A 530 18.55 21.06 2.28
C ALA A 530 17.06 20.66 2.43
N THR A 531 16.22 21.50 3.01
CA THR A 531 14.80 21.20 3.30
C THR A 531 13.88 21.49 2.11
N ALA A 532 14.27 22.36 1.18
CA ALA A 532 13.58 22.53 -0.10
C ALA A 532 13.71 21.29 -1.03
N LYS A 533 14.78 20.49 -0.84
CA LYS A 533 15.10 19.32 -1.69
C LYS A 533 14.24 18.08 -1.44
N GLU A 534 13.67 17.90 -0.24
CA GLU A 534 12.83 16.73 0.08
C GLU A 534 11.34 16.98 -0.24
N ALA A 535 10.87 18.23 -0.15
CA ALA A 535 9.53 18.64 -0.62
C ALA A 535 9.41 18.62 -2.17
N GLU A 536 10.50 18.69 -2.92
CA GLU A 536 10.49 18.61 -4.39
C GLU A 536 10.47 17.14 -4.90
N ILE A 537 10.99 16.19 -4.11
CA ILE A 537 10.92 14.74 -4.43
C ILE A 537 9.47 14.23 -4.28
N ALA A 538 8.71 14.80 -3.35
CA ALA A 538 7.25 14.63 -3.23
C ALA A 538 6.49 15.11 -4.48
N GLY A 539 6.83 16.29 -5.00
CA GLY A 539 6.28 16.80 -6.26
C GLY A 539 6.64 15.93 -7.47
N ARG A 540 7.77 15.20 -7.40
CA ARG A 540 8.20 14.25 -8.44
C ARG A 540 7.49 12.90 -8.40
N SER A 541 6.98 12.46 -7.24
CA SER A 541 6.09 11.29 -7.17
C SER A 541 4.74 11.58 -7.82
N LYS A 542 4.21 12.80 -7.63
CA LYS A 542 3.05 13.32 -8.39
C LYS A 542 3.31 13.36 -9.90
N SER A 543 4.46 13.88 -10.32
CA SER A 543 4.87 13.88 -11.73
C SER A 543 5.21 12.47 -12.28
N PHE A 544 5.56 11.49 -11.46
CA PHE A 544 5.82 10.12 -11.89
C PHE A 544 4.50 9.34 -12.03
N ALA A 545 3.52 9.57 -11.16
CA ALA A 545 2.14 9.09 -11.31
C ALA A 545 1.45 9.72 -12.54
N GLU A 546 1.62 11.02 -12.79
CA GLU A 546 1.15 11.69 -14.00
C GLU A 546 1.88 11.21 -15.26
N ARG A 547 3.18 10.88 -15.18
CA ARG A 547 3.95 10.33 -16.32
C ARG A 547 3.73 8.85 -16.57
N LEU A 548 3.35 8.07 -15.56
CA LEU A 548 2.82 6.72 -15.74
C LEU A 548 1.44 6.79 -16.39
N GLY A 549 0.59 7.75 -15.99
CA GLY A 549 -0.67 8.06 -16.69
C GLY A 549 -0.46 8.52 -18.15
N SER A 550 0.63 9.23 -18.45
CA SER A 550 0.91 9.74 -19.80
C SER A 550 1.70 8.78 -20.72
N ARG A 551 2.24 7.67 -20.18
CA ARG A 551 3.02 6.67 -20.95
C ARG A 551 2.32 5.29 -21.06
N LEU A 552 1.06 5.21 -20.65
CA LEU A 552 0.14 4.12 -20.97
C LEU A 552 -0.95 4.52 -22.02
N PRO A 553 -0.60 4.99 -23.25
CA PRO A 553 -1.64 5.35 -24.23
C PRO A 553 -2.37 4.15 -24.85
N HIS A 554 -1.99 2.90 -24.53
CA HIS A 554 -2.63 1.71 -25.10
C HIS A 554 -3.50 0.89 -24.12
N ILE A 555 -3.58 1.26 -22.84
CA ILE A 555 -4.44 0.56 -21.85
C ILE A 555 -5.53 1.48 -21.27
N LEU A 556 -5.33 2.80 -21.26
CA LEU A 556 -6.31 3.78 -20.76
C LEU A 556 -7.51 4.17 -21.66
N PRO A 557 -7.63 3.81 -22.96
CA PRO A 557 -8.84 4.14 -23.72
C PRO A 557 -10.10 3.36 -23.31
N LEU A 558 -9.99 2.34 -22.44
CA LEU A 558 -11.15 1.54 -22.00
C LEU A 558 -11.84 2.07 -20.73
N ILE A 559 -11.22 2.99 -19.97
CA ILE A 559 -11.80 3.55 -18.73
C ILE A 559 -12.47 4.91 -18.98
N ARG A 560 -12.28 5.53 -20.16
CA ARG A 560 -12.75 6.90 -20.44
C ARG A 560 -13.97 7.02 -21.37
N SER A 561 -14.77 5.96 -21.52
CA SER A 561 -16.06 6.02 -22.24
C SER A 561 -17.29 6.09 -21.33
N VAL A 562 -17.14 6.63 -20.11
CA VAL A 562 -18.30 7.10 -19.34
C VAL A 562 -18.60 8.52 -19.84
N SER A 563 -19.69 8.65 -20.59
CA SER A 563 -20.20 9.91 -21.12
C SER A 563 -20.42 10.97 -20.03
N PRO A 564 -20.34 12.27 -20.38
CA PRO A 564 -20.76 13.34 -19.48
C PRO A 564 -22.28 13.27 -19.28
N MET A 565 -22.68 13.02 -18.03
CA MET A 565 -24.06 13.18 -17.57
C MET A 565 -24.43 14.65 -17.74
N SER A 566 -25.29 14.94 -18.71
CA SER A 566 -25.78 16.28 -19.03
C SER A 566 -27.02 16.59 -18.20
N ASP A 567 -27.03 17.79 -17.63
CA ASP A 567 -28.16 18.64 -17.22
C ASP A 567 -29.48 17.96 -16.81
N ILE A 568 -29.64 17.81 -15.49
CA ILE A 568 -30.96 17.67 -14.85
C ILE A 568 -31.66 19.03 -14.96
N SER A 569 -32.61 19.10 -15.90
CA SER A 569 -33.63 20.15 -15.95
C SER A 569 -34.64 19.94 -14.82
N THR A 570 -34.85 20.98 -14.03
CA THR A 570 -35.89 21.07 -13.01
C THR A 570 -37.29 21.12 -13.64
N PRO A 571 -38.29 20.37 -13.16
CA PRO A 571 -39.67 20.60 -13.57
C PRO A 571 -40.24 21.81 -12.84
N HIS A 572 -40.74 22.77 -13.62
CA HIS A 572 -41.65 23.81 -13.14
C HIS A 572 -42.93 23.15 -12.61
N SER A 573 -43.21 23.32 -11.33
CA SER A 573 -44.53 23.12 -10.73
C SER A 573 -45.41 24.32 -11.05
N ASN A 574 -46.47 24.12 -11.85
CA ASN A 574 -47.62 25.00 -11.88
C ASN A 574 -48.68 24.42 -10.94
N VAL A 575 -48.88 25.09 -9.81
CA VAL A 575 -50.15 25.24 -9.08
C VAL A 575 -50.28 26.71 -8.74
#